data_AF-A0A8H6RQS7-F1
#
_entry.id   AF-A0A8H6RQS7-F1
#
_cell.length_a   1.000
_cell.length_b   1.000
_cell.length_c   1.000
_cell.angle_alpha   90.00
_cell.angle_beta   90.00
_cell.angle_gamma   90.00
#
_symmetry.space_group_name_H-M   'P 1'
#
loop_
_entity.id
_entity.type
_entity.pdbx_description
1 polymer ?
#
loop_
_entity_poly.entity_id
_entity_poly.type
_entity_poly.pdbx_seq_one_letter_code
_entity_poly.pdbx_strand_id
1 'polypeptide(L)'
;MSSDQIIRDASHAGSWYSDSKSQLNSQLEGWLAAVDHPVSCIGPQSSQEVLPDMPVPSARVIIAPHAGYSYSGPAAAWAYKSWDISKA
;
A
#
# COMPACT_ATOMS: atom_id res chain seq x y z
N MET A 1 -4.91 12.43 36.61
CA MET A 1 -3.61 12.19 35.96
C MET A 1 -3.88 12.14 34.47
N SER A 2 -3.53 13.20 33.74
CA SER A 2 -3.64 13.20 32.27
C SER A 2 -2.57 12.26 31.74
N SER A 3 -2.98 11.25 30.98
CA SER A 3 -2.06 10.35 30.29
C SER A 3 -1.41 11.15 29.16
N ASP A 4 -0.18 11.63 29.34
CA ASP A 4 0.59 12.19 28.22
C ASP A 4 0.82 11.06 27.21
N GLN A 5 0.07 11.08 26.11
CA GLN A 5 0.28 10.15 25.01
C GLN A 5 1.63 10.46 24.36
N ILE A 6 2.51 9.48 24.33
CA ILE A 6 3.76 9.54 23.55
C ILE A 6 3.37 9.47 22.07
N ILE A 7 3.49 10.59 21.36
CA ILE A 7 3.25 10.69 19.91
C ILE A 7 4.58 10.53 19.18
N ARG A 8 4.61 9.67 18.16
CA ARG A 8 5.75 9.55 17.23
C ARG A 8 5.54 10.49 16.05
N ASP A 9 6.45 11.44 15.86
CA ASP A 9 6.39 12.36 14.73
C ASP A 9 6.65 11.66 13.39
N ALA A 10 5.93 12.14 12.36
CA ALA A 10 6.11 11.75 10.96
C ALA A 10 7.37 12.39 10.36
N SER A 11 8.54 12.07 10.89
CA SER A 11 9.81 12.78 10.62
C SER A 11 10.31 12.77 9.16
N HIS A 12 9.65 12.00 8.28
CA HIS A 12 9.98 11.89 6.85
C HIS A 12 8.90 12.48 5.94
N ALA A 13 7.81 13.02 6.51
CA ALA A 13 6.84 13.80 5.76
C ALA A 13 7.51 15.04 5.14
N GLY A 14 7.16 15.36 3.90
CA GLY A 14 7.74 16.45 3.13
C GLY A 14 9.08 16.11 2.46
N SER A 15 9.65 14.93 2.70
CA SER A 15 10.87 14.45 2.04
C SER A 15 10.70 13.11 1.34
N TRP A 16 10.18 12.09 2.04
CA TRP A 16 9.96 10.76 1.46
C TRP A 16 8.56 10.61 0.84
N TYR A 17 7.59 11.37 1.35
CA TYR A 17 6.22 11.43 0.87
C TYR A 17 5.68 12.84 1.13
N SER A 18 4.58 13.21 0.47
CA SER A 18 3.96 14.52 0.69
C SER A 18 3.50 14.70 2.14
N ASP A 19 3.87 15.80 2.77
CA ASP A 19 3.35 16.23 4.07
C ASP A 19 1.92 16.80 3.98
N SER A 20 1.46 17.16 2.78
CA SER A 20 0.09 17.58 2.53
C SER A 20 -0.84 16.37 2.55
N LYS A 21 -1.72 16.31 3.56
CA LYS A 21 -2.73 15.25 3.69
C LYS A 21 -3.55 15.06 2.41
N SER A 22 -4.05 16.15 1.81
CA SER A 22 -4.90 16.07 0.62
C SER A 22 -4.13 15.54 -0.58
N GLN A 23 -2.90 16.03 -0.79
CA GLN A 23 -2.05 15.57 -1.89
C GLN A 23 -1.66 14.10 -1.71
N LEU A 24 -1.22 13.72 -0.51
CA LEU A 24 -0.87 12.34 -0.20
C LEU A 24 -2.06 11.40 -0.40
N ASN A 25 -3.26 11.81 0.03
CA ASN A 25 -4.48 11.02 -0.18
C ASN A 25 -4.76 10.80 -1.67
N SER A 26 -4.72 11.85 -2.49
CA SER A 26 -4.92 11.73 -3.94
C SER A 26 -3.86 10.87 -4.62
N GLN A 27 -2.60 10.92 -4.16
CA GLN A 27 -1.53 10.05 -4.67
C GLN A 27 -1.82 8.58 -4.35
N LEU A 28 -2.15 8.27 -3.09
CA LEU A 28 -2.45 6.92 -2.65
C LEU A 28 -3.70 6.35 -3.32
N GLU A 29 -4.78 7.12 -3.39
CA GLU A 29 -6.01 6.74 -4.11
C GLU A 29 -5.73 6.47 -5.59
N GLY A 30 -4.95 7.34 -6.24
CA GLY A 30 -4.57 7.16 -7.63
C GLY A 30 -3.80 5.86 -7.86
N TRP A 31 -2.82 5.55 -7.03
CA TRP A 31 -2.05 4.31 -7.16
C TRP A 31 -2.89 3.07 -6.84
N LEU A 32 -3.75 3.11 -5.82
CA LEU A 32 -4.66 2.01 -5.47
C LEU A 32 -5.76 1.77 -6.50
N ALA A 33 -6.15 2.80 -7.25
CA ALA A 33 -7.11 2.71 -8.36
C ALA A 33 -6.45 2.17 -9.64
N ALA A 34 -5.15 2.39 -9.82
CA ALA A 34 -4.38 1.92 -10.98
C ALA A 34 -3.98 0.43 -10.90
N VAL A 35 -4.33 -0.27 -9.83
CA VAL A 35 -4.12 -1.72 -9.73
C VAL A 35 -5.28 -2.42 -10.44
N ASP A 36 -5.04 -2.77 -11.70
CA ASP A 36 -6.00 -3.48 -12.55
C ASP A 36 -6.22 -4.92 -12.07
N HIS A 37 -7.45 -5.40 -12.22
CA HIS A 37 -7.83 -6.78 -11.99
C HIS A 37 -8.52 -7.37 -13.24
N PRO A 38 -8.29 -8.65 -13.57
CA PRO A 38 -7.60 -9.66 -12.75
C PRO A 38 -6.07 -9.50 -12.74
N VAL A 39 -5.43 -9.86 -11.63
CA VAL A 39 -3.97 -9.78 -11.47
C VAL A 39 -3.32 -11.07 -11.96
N SER A 40 -2.51 -10.97 -13.01
CA SER A 40 -1.64 -12.07 -13.46
C SER A 40 -0.35 -12.05 -12.66
N CYS A 41 -0.09 -13.13 -11.92
CA CYS A 41 1.13 -13.26 -11.14
C CYS A 41 2.36 -13.42 -12.05
N ILE A 42 3.49 -12.81 -11.68
CA ILE A 42 4.71 -12.78 -12.51
C ILE A 42 5.89 -13.56 -11.92
N GLY A 43 5.74 -14.12 -10.72
CA GLY A 43 6.77 -14.95 -10.10
C GLY A 43 6.97 -16.26 -10.88
N PRO A 44 8.19 -16.85 -10.93
CA PRO A 44 8.45 -18.06 -11.71
C PRO A 44 7.49 -19.22 -11.41
N GLN A 45 7.21 -19.45 -10.12
CA GLN A 45 6.28 -20.49 -9.67
C GLN A 45 4.80 -20.13 -9.81
N SER A 46 4.48 -18.83 -9.81
CA SER A 46 3.10 -18.32 -9.82
C SER A 46 2.69 -17.79 -11.19
N SER A 47 3.51 -17.95 -12.24
CA SER A 47 3.32 -17.29 -13.55
C SER A 47 2.03 -17.68 -14.28
N GLN A 48 1.38 -18.76 -13.84
CA GLN A 48 0.11 -19.25 -14.36
C GLN A 48 -1.09 -18.91 -13.46
N GLU A 49 -0.85 -18.31 -12.29
CA GLU A 49 -1.90 -17.91 -11.35
C GLU A 49 -2.49 -16.57 -11.75
N VAL A 50 -3.82 -16.50 -11.73
CA VAL A 50 -4.59 -15.29 -11.96
C VAL A 50 -5.49 -15.07 -10.77
N LEU A 51 -5.34 -13.92 -10.11
CA LEU A 51 -6.21 -13.50 -9.01
C LEU A 51 -7.36 -12.69 -9.62
N PRO A 52 -8.61 -13.19 -9.56
CA PRO A 52 -9.73 -12.58 -10.28
C PRO A 52 -10.10 -11.20 -9.72
N ASP A 53 -10.02 -11.04 -8.41
CA ASP A 53 -10.45 -9.85 -7.67
C ASP A 53 -9.47 -9.51 -6.55
N MET A 54 -9.60 -8.28 -6.04
CA MET A 54 -8.85 -7.76 -4.90
C MET A 54 -9.83 -7.20 -3.85
N PRO A 55 -9.53 -7.29 -2.54
CA PRO A 55 -8.31 -7.86 -1.94
C PRO A 55 -8.27 -9.39 -2.02
N VAL A 56 -7.07 -9.97 -1.89
CA VAL A 56 -6.86 -11.42 -1.94
C VAL A 56 -7.53 -12.07 -0.72
N PRO A 57 -8.44 -13.05 -0.92
CA PRO A 57 -9.11 -13.72 0.18
C PRO A 57 -8.12 -14.33 1.18
N SER A 58 -8.31 -14.03 2.46
CA SER A 58 -7.48 -14.53 3.57
C SER A 58 -6.00 -14.12 3.54
N ALA A 59 -5.63 -13.07 2.79
CA ALA A 59 -4.28 -12.50 2.88
C ALA A 59 -3.96 -12.09 4.32
N ARG A 60 -2.84 -12.61 4.86
CA ARG A 60 -2.36 -12.32 6.22
C ARG A 60 -1.09 -11.48 6.26
N VAL A 61 -0.38 -11.44 5.14
CA VAL A 61 0.94 -10.83 5.01
C VAL A 61 1.02 -10.15 3.66
N ILE A 62 1.67 -8.99 3.63
CA ILE A 62 2.10 -8.31 2.41
C ILE A 62 3.59 -8.01 2.50
N ILE A 63 4.24 -7.91 1.34
CA ILE A 63 5.60 -7.43 1.21
C ILE A 63 5.55 -6.21 0.29
N ALA A 64 6.05 -5.07 0.76
CA ALA A 64 6.02 -3.82 0.02
C ALA A 64 7.38 -3.10 0.10
N PRO A 65 7.78 -2.37 -0.94
CA PRO A 65 8.97 -1.51 -0.89
C PRO A 65 8.75 -0.34 0.07
N HIS A 66 9.85 0.23 0.58
CA HIS A 66 9.85 1.33 1.54
C HIS A 66 10.70 2.54 1.11
N ALA A 67 10.95 2.70 -0.18
CA ALA A 67 11.62 3.89 -0.71
C ALA A 67 10.71 5.14 -0.63
N GLY A 68 11.22 6.30 -1.06
CA GLY A 68 10.38 7.50 -1.24
C GLY A 68 9.23 7.22 -2.22
N TYR A 69 8.04 7.74 -1.93
CA TYR A 69 6.80 7.39 -2.63
C TYR A 69 6.81 7.75 -4.13
N SER A 70 7.60 8.75 -4.53
CA SER A 70 7.83 9.05 -5.96
C SER A 70 8.44 7.87 -6.73
N TYR A 71 9.15 6.97 -6.06
CA TYR A 71 9.77 5.79 -6.66
C TYR A 71 8.98 4.51 -6.36
N SER A 72 8.48 4.34 -5.14
CA SER A 72 7.88 3.08 -4.69
C SER A 72 6.36 3.09 -4.51
N GLY A 73 5.71 4.26 -4.57
CA GLY A 73 4.26 4.39 -4.35
C GLY A 73 3.43 3.49 -5.27
N PRO A 74 3.59 3.58 -6.61
CA PRO A 74 2.89 2.71 -7.55
C PRO A 74 3.13 1.22 -7.32
N ALA A 75 4.37 0.81 -6.99
CA ALA A 75 4.70 -0.58 -6.73
C ALA A 75 4.08 -1.09 -5.41
N ALA A 76 4.12 -0.27 -4.35
CA ALA A 76 3.52 -0.62 -3.06
C ALA A 76 2.00 -0.78 -3.14
N ALA A 77 1.33 -0.07 -4.04
CA ALA A 77 -0.12 -0.16 -4.21
C ALA A 77 -0.61 -1.58 -4.54
N TRP A 78 0.16 -2.36 -5.31
CA TRP A 78 -0.16 -3.77 -5.58
C TRP A 78 -0.28 -4.58 -4.28
N ALA A 79 0.66 -4.40 -3.35
CA ALA A 79 0.67 -5.09 -2.07
C ALA A 79 -0.49 -4.62 -1.17
N TYR A 80 -0.69 -3.32 -1.02
CA TYR A 80 -1.75 -2.79 -0.15
C TYR A 80 -3.16 -3.05 -0.69
N LYS A 81 -3.36 -3.05 -2.02
CA LYS A 81 -4.64 -3.40 -2.63
C LYS A 81 -5.01 -4.87 -2.42
N SER A 82 -4.01 -5.75 -2.26
CA SER A 82 -4.24 -7.18 -1.96
C SER A 82 -4.75 -7.44 -0.55
N TRP A 83 -4.69 -6.48 0.38
CA TRP A 83 -4.95 -6.76 1.80
C TRP A 83 -6.24 -6.13 2.31
N ASP A 84 -7.13 -6.98 2.83
CA ASP A 84 -8.33 -6.54 3.53
C ASP A 84 -8.01 -6.17 4.99
N ILE A 85 -7.70 -4.90 5.21
CA ILE A 85 -7.40 -4.38 6.56
C ILE A 85 -8.61 -4.37 7.50
N SER A 86 -9.83 -4.52 7.00
CA SER A 86 -11.02 -4.64 7.87
C SER A 86 -11.08 -6.00 8.60
N LYS A 87 -10.25 -6.95 8.15
CA LYS A 87 -10.10 -8.30 8.72
C LYS A 87 -8.73 -8.53 9.35
N ALA A 88 -7.94 -7.46 9.54
CA ALA A 88 -6.61 -7.53 10.15
C ALA A 88 -6.69 -7.71 11.67
#